data_AF-A0A3P6CWQ9-F1
#
_entry.id   AF-A0A3P6CWQ9-F1
#
_cell.length_a   1.000
_cell.length_b   1.000
_cell.length_c   1.000
_cell.angle_alpha   90.00
_cell.angle_beta   90.00
_cell.angle_gamma   90.00
#
_symmetry.space_group_name_H-M   'P 1'
#
loop_
_entity.id
_entity.type
_entity.pdbx_description
1 polymer ?
#
loop_
_entity_poly.entity_id
_entity_poly.type
_entity_poly.pdbx_seq_one_letter_code
_entity_poly.pdbx_strand_id
1 'polypeptide(L)'
;MSLYKDIMWNLPGFSKTAKDKKEEERMRRIFHLFPKRKRSLRSPPNKKHSPPPPPLSKLPIKKRTVYQYTTTTKTPQWIRRLKKDLNIADDPFLLAEKPLDLDDVDPEQNRLSIPFQTLKRNDFLTCDEGMILGDERINNEGRIGVAACLVDQRNKQWKMVLKKWVRVSDSGKVLQSFLLSGAWSDVVEANELRDGDNISLWSFRLNGFLFFALDFAGDSVDFLE
;
A
#
# COMPACT_ATOMS: atom_id res chain seq x y z
N MET A 1 10.41 -4.08 -23.39
CA MET A 1 10.61 -4.82 -22.11
C MET A 1 12.02 -4.72 -21.52
N SER A 2 13.06 -4.29 -22.26
CA SER A 2 14.43 -4.22 -21.71
C SER A 2 14.73 -2.90 -20.97
N LEU A 3 14.19 -1.76 -21.42
CA LEU A 3 14.57 -0.44 -20.89
C LEU A 3 14.17 -0.21 -19.41
N TYR A 4 13.04 -0.78 -18.97
CA TYR A 4 12.58 -0.68 -17.57
C TYR A 4 13.42 -1.50 -16.57
N LYS A 5 14.13 -2.53 -17.06
CA LYS A 5 14.99 -3.39 -16.24
C LYS A 5 16.37 -2.79 -16.00
N ASP A 6 16.77 -1.77 -16.74
CA ASP A 6 18.10 -1.18 -16.57
C ASP A 6 18.05 0.10 -15.72
N ILE A 7 16.92 0.81 -15.69
CA ILE A 7 16.76 2.08 -14.96
C ILE A 7 16.48 1.84 -13.45
N MET A 8 15.74 0.79 -13.10
CA MET A 8 15.39 0.49 -11.69
C MET A 8 16.54 -0.06 -10.85
N TRP A 9 17.67 -0.48 -11.47
CA TRP A 9 18.75 -1.21 -10.78
C TRP A 9 20.09 -0.47 -10.75
N ASN A 10 20.19 0.72 -11.34
CA ASN A 10 21.42 1.53 -11.39
C ASN A 10 21.45 2.66 -10.34
N LEU A 11 20.61 2.60 -9.31
CA LEU A 11 20.76 3.48 -8.15
C LEU A 11 22.00 3.03 -7.34
N PRO A 12 22.95 3.93 -7.01
CA PRO A 12 24.15 3.57 -6.28
C PRO A 12 23.81 2.97 -4.89
N GLY A 13 24.31 1.76 -4.61
CA GLY A 13 24.13 1.07 -3.32
C GLY A 13 23.49 -0.33 -3.37
N PHE A 14 23.05 -0.81 -4.55
CA PHE A 14 22.36 -2.09 -4.67
C PHE A 14 23.31 -3.21 -5.19
N SER A 15 23.76 -4.11 -4.30
CA SER A 15 24.36 -5.39 -4.71
C SER A 15 23.33 -6.50 -4.51
N LYS A 16 23.04 -7.29 -5.56
CA LYS A 16 22.05 -8.37 -5.51
C LYS A 16 22.45 -9.42 -4.47
N THR A 17 21.66 -9.55 -3.41
CA THR A 17 21.77 -10.66 -2.47
C THR A 17 21.01 -11.89 -2.98
N ALA A 18 21.33 -13.08 -2.45
CA ALA A 18 20.60 -14.30 -2.78
C ALA A 18 19.09 -14.22 -2.41
N LYS A 19 18.73 -13.32 -1.47
CA LYS A 19 17.36 -13.04 -1.06
C LYS A 19 16.59 -12.31 -2.18
N ASP A 20 17.23 -11.35 -2.84
CA ASP A 20 16.64 -10.58 -3.95
C ASP A 20 16.35 -11.43 -5.18
N LYS A 21 17.21 -12.43 -5.48
CA LYS A 21 16.96 -13.40 -6.57
C LYS A 21 15.76 -14.30 -6.27
N LYS A 22 15.62 -14.75 -5.02
CA LYS A 22 14.50 -15.58 -4.58
C LYS A 22 13.18 -14.80 -4.58
N GLU A 23 13.24 -13.50 -4.30
CA GLU A 23 12.11 -12.59 -4.36
C GLU A 23 11.73 -12.21 -5.81
N GLU A 24 12.71 -12.05 -6.70
CA GLU A 24 12.48 -11.91 -8.15
C GLU A 24 11.82 -13.18 -8.73
N GLU A 25 12.26 -14.36 -8.30
CA GLU A 25 11.65 -15.63 -8.70
C GLU A 25 10.26 -15.84 -8.10
N ARG A 26 10.04 -15.42 -6.83
CA ARG A 26 8.71 -15.36 -6.20
C ARG A 26 7.79 -14.42 -6.98
N MET A 27 8.27 -13.26 -7.41
CA MET A 27 7.53 -12.31 -8.23
C MET A 27 7.18 -12.91 -9.59
N ARG A 28 8.14 -13.53 -10.30
CA ARG A 28 7.87 -14.26 -11.56
C ARG A 28 6.83 -15.38 -11.38
N ARG A 29 6.85 -16.08 -10.23
CA ARG A 29 5.85 -17.10 -9.90
C ARG A 29 4.48 -16.51 -9.51
N ILE A 30 4.43 -15.36 -8.82
CA ILE A 30 3.18 -14.64 -8.48
C ILE A 30 2.43 -14.25 -9.76
N PHE A 31 3.13 -13.82 -10.82
CA PHE A 31 2.52 -13.54 -12.12
C PHE A 31 1.92 -14.78 -12.81
N HIS A 32 2.34 -16.00 -12.45
CA HIS A 32 1.85 -17.26 -13.02
C HIS A 32 0.91 -18.06 -12.10
N LEU A 33 0.80 -17.72 -10.81
CA LEU A 33 0.08 -18.48 -9.79
C LEU A 33 -1.26 -17.87 -9.34
N PHE A 34 -1.95 -17.14 -10.21
CA PHE A 34 -3.40 -16.95 -10.04
C PHE A 34 -4.23 -17.96 -10.85
N PRO A 35 -4.27 -19.27 -10.52
CA PRO A 35 -5.42 -20.09 -10.87
C PRO A 35 -6.67 -19.47 -10.26
N LYS A 36 -7.71 -19.34 -11.10
CA LYS A 36 -9.06 -18.97 -10.72
C LYS A 36 -9.53 -19.83 -9.53
N ARG A 37 -9.53 -19.31 -8.30
CA ARG A 37 -10.33 -19.95 -7.23
C ARG A 37 -11.80 -19.61 -7.47
N LYS A 38 -12.52 -20.58 -8.05
CA LYS A 38 -13.98 -20.66 -7.94
C LYS A 38 -14.33 -20.60 -6.44
N ARG A 39 -15.22 -19.69 -6.04
CA ARG A 39 -15.85 -19.73 -4.71
C ARG A 39 -16.51 -21.09 -4.55
N SER A 40 -15.92 -22.00 -3.77
CA SER A 40 -16.68 -23.14 -3.28
C SER A 40 -17.42 -22.65 -2.05
N LEU A 41 -18.76 -22.63 -2.10
CA LEU A 41 -19.59 -22.60 -0.91
C LEU A 41 -19.25 -23.84 -0.09
N ARG A 42 -18.39 -23.70 0.92
CA ARG A 42 -18.12 -24.75 1.91
C ARG A 42 -18.91 -24.40 3.15
N SER A 43 -19.84 -25.26 3.52
CA SER A 43 -20.50 -25.22 4.82
C SER A 43 -19.47 -25.36 5.96
N PRO A 44 -19.73 -24.77 7.14
CA PRO A 44 -18.76 -24.80 8.24
C PRO A 44 -18.57 -26.24 8.74
N PRO A 45 -17.33 -26.67 9.06
CA PRO A 45 -17.12 -27.94 9.73
C PRO A 45 -17.58 -27.88 11.19
N ASN A 46 -18.21 -28.97 11.62
CA ASN A 46 -18.79 -29.16 12.95
C ASN A 46 -17.71 -29.04 14.06
N LYS A 47 -17.82 -28.02 14.93
CA LYS A 47 -16.88 -27.80 16.06
C LYS A 47 -17.08 -28.89 17.12
N LYS A 48 -16.15 -29.85 17.21
CA LYS A 48 -15.98 -30.69 18.41
C LYS A 48 -15.19 -29.91 19.46
N HIS A 49 -15.64 -29.98 20.71
CA HIS A 49 -15.10 -29.26 21.87
C HIS A 49 -13.59 -29.43 22.07
N SER A 50 -12.84 -28.34 21.93
CA SER A 50 -11.49 -28.19 22.49
C SER A 50 -11.58 -27.48 23.85
N PRO A 51 -10.76 -27.85 24.84
CA PRO A 51 -10.75 -27.20 26.15
C PRO A 51 -10.38 -25.71 26.01
N PRO A 52 -10.87 -24.84 26.93
CA PRO A 52 -10.61 -23.42 26.85
C PRO A 52 -9.11 -23.13 27.01
N PRO A 53 -8.55 -22.17 26.24
CA PRO A 53 -7.17 -21.75 26.44
C PRO A 53 -6.99 -21.15 27.84
N PRO A 54 -5.81 -21.29 28.45
CA PRO A 54 -5.53 -20.73 29.77
C PRO A 54 -5.64 -19.19 29.75
N PRO A 55 -6.03 -18.56 30.87
CA PRO A 55 -6.23 -17.12 30.93
C PRO A 55 -4.93 -16.36 30.69
N LEU A 56 -4.91 -15.53 29.63
CA LEU A 56 -3.80 -14.66 29.18
C LEU A 56 -3.55 -13.45 30.09
N SER A 57 -3.69 -13.57 31.41
CA SER A 57 -3.74 -12.40 32.32
C SER A 57 -2.41 -11.93 32.90
N LYS A 58 -1.24 -12.36 32.41
CA LYS A 58 0.06 -11.99 33.02
C LYS A 58 1.21 -11.66 32.06
N LEU A 59 0.94 -11.31 30.80
CA LEU A 59 1.99 -10.68 29.99
C LEU A 59 1.91 -9.16 30.15
N PRO A 60 3.03 -8.45 30.34
CA PRO A 60 3.03 -6.99 30.38
C PRO A 60 2.50 -6.48 29.04
N ILE A 61 1.29 -5.93 29.04
CA ILE A 61 0.70 -5.28 27.87
C ILE A 61 1.58 -4.07 27.59
N LYS A 62 2.43 -4.17 26.57
CA LYS A 62 3.19 -3.03 26.05
C LYS A 62 2.14 -2.01 25.58
N LYS A 63 1.99 -0.90 26.30
CA LYS A 63 1.04 0.16 25.94
C LYS A 63 1.41 0.65 24.53
N ARG A 64 0.46 0.59 23.59
CA ARG A 64 0.64 1.07 22.23
C ARG A 64 0.82 2.58 22.23
N THR A 65 1.78 3.08 21.46
CA THR A 65 1.84 4.51 21.13
C THR A 65 0.68 4.82 20.18
N VAL A 66 -0.34 5.51 20.70
CA VAL A 66 -1.43 6.02 19.86
C VAL A 66 -0.93 7.34 19.27
N TYR A 67 -0.63 7.36 17.98
CA TYR A 67 -0.21 8.58 17.30
C TYR A 67 -1.42 9.51 17.12
N GLN A 68 -1.29 10.76 17.57
CA GLN A 68 -2.33 11.77 17.36
C GLN A 68 -2.22 12.28 15.93
N TYR A 69 -3.05 11.72 15.05
CA TYR A 69 -3.19 12.23 13.69
C TYR A 69 -3.79 13.64 13.71
N THR A 70 -3.05 14.63 13.22
CA THR A 70 -3.58 15.96 12.92
C THR A 70 -3.89 16.04 11.44
N THR A 71 -5.16 16.25 11.07
CA THR A 71 -5.60 16.61 9.71
C THR A 71 -4.89 17.91 9.30
N THR A 72 -3.71 17.79 8.71
CA THR A 72 -2.84 18.94 8.49
C THR A 72 -3.05 19.40 7.05
N THR A 73 -3.59 20.61 6.88
CA THR A 73 -3.67 21.30 5.58
C THR A 73 -2.30 21.65 4.99
N LYS A 74 -1.22 21.36 5.71
CA LYS A 74 0.17 21.62 5.38
C LYS A 74 0.92 20.29 5.27
N THR A 75 1.88 20.23 4.36
CA THR A 75 2.81 19.10 4.24
C THR A 75 3.52 18.81 5.57
N PRO A 76 3.53 17.57 6.07
CA PRO A 76 4.31 17.17 7.24
C PRO A 76 5.81 17.46 7.06
N GLN A 77 6.51 17.77 8.16
CA GLN A 77 7.94 18.08 8.16
C GLN A 77 8.80 16.93 7.65
N TRP A 78 8.44 15.68 7.96
CA TRP A 78 9.17 14.52 7.46
C TRP A 78 9.07 14.41 5.92
N ILE A 79 7.92 14.74 5.33
CA ILE A 79 7.75 14.76 3.86
C ILE A 79 8.57 15.90 3.25
N ARG A 80 8.67 17.05 3.93
CA ARG A 80 9.58 18.14 3.48
C ARG A 80 11.05 17.71 3.50
N ARG A 81 11.47 16.94 4.51
CA ARG A 81 12.82 16.35 4.56
C ARG A 81 13.02 15.33 3.47
N LEU A 82 12.08 14.40 3.30
CA LEU A 82 12.06 13.42 2.21
C LEU A 82 12.25 14.09 0.84
N LYS A 83 11.56 15.21 0.58
CA LYS A 83 11.72 16.01 -0.64
C LYS A 83 13.17 16.45 -0.84
N LYS A 84 13.80 17.00 0.19
CA LYS A 84 15.19 17.48 0.13
C LYS A 84 16.17 16.33 -0.04
N ASP A 85 16.01 15.27 0.77
CA ASP A 85 16.93 14.13 0.82
C ASP A 85 16.94 13.34 -0.49
N LEU A 86 15.77 13.19 -1.12
CA LEU A 86 15.63 12.51 -2.41
C LEU A 86 15.72 13.46 -3.62
N ASN A 87 15.97 14.76 -3.40
CA ASN A 87 15.98 15.80 -4.43
C ASN A 87 14.76 15.73 -5.37
N ILE A 88 13.57 15.56 -4.79
CA ILE A 88 12.31 15.47 -5.53
C ILE A 88 12.00 16.86 -6.11
N ALA A 89 11.86 16.92 -7.44
CA ALA A 89 11.65 18.17 -8.16
C ALA A 89 10.33 18.85 -7.79
N ASP A 90 9.23 18.12 -7.93
CA ASP A 90 7.88 18.63 -7.66
C ASP A 90 7.50 18.46 -6.18
N ASP A 91 6.60 19.31 -5.68
CA ASP A 91 6.09 19.16 -4.32
C ASP A 91 5.19 17.91 -4.20
N PRO A 92 5.44 17.03 -3.22
CA PRO A 92 4.48 16.00 -2.87
C PRO A 92 3.15 16.61 -2.49
N PHE A 93 2.05 16.02 -2.94
CA PHE A 93 0.70 16.49 -2.63
C PHE A 93 -0.12 15.41 -1.94
N LEU A 94 -1.06 15.87 -1.12
CA LEU A 94 -1.98 15.00 -0.42
C LEU A 94 -2.94 14.35 -1.41
N LEU A 95 -2.88 13.02 -1.51
CA LEU A 95 -3.75 12.25 -2.40
C LEU A 95 -5.06 11.89 -1.70
N ALA A 96 -4.98 11.36 -0.49
CA ALA A 96 -6.15 10.93 0.28
C ALA A 96 -5.86 10.93 1.78
N GLU A 97 -6.94 11.06 2.56
CA GLU A 97 -6.94 10.83 4.00
C GLU A 97 -8.08 9.88 4.31
N LYS A 98 -7.84 8.84 5.11
CA LYS A 98 -8.88 7.96 5.62
C LYS A 98 -8.46 7.25 6.91
N PRO A 99 -9.41 6.87 7.78
CA PRO A 99 -9.16 5.79 8.73
C PRO A 99 -8.97 4.47 7.97
N LEU A 100 -8.05 3.64 8.43
CA LEU A 100 -7.94 2.26 7.97
C LEU A 100 -9.16 1.47 8.42
N ASP A 101 -9.66 0.61 7.54
CA ASP A 101 -10.72 -0.35 7.86
C ASP A 101 -10.15 -1.77 8.06
N LEU A 102 -11.01 -2.70 8.50
CA LEU A 102 -10.63 -4.10 8.72
C LEU A 102 -10.03 -4.78 7.48
N ASP A 103 -10.50 -4.43 6.28
CA ASP A 103 -9.98 -5.00 5.04
C ASP A 103 -8.58 -4.46 4.72
N ASP A 104 -8.30 -3.20 5.08
CA ASP A 104 -6.98 -2.59 4.90
C ASP A 104 -5.91 -3.23 5.80
N VAL A 105 -6.27 -3.65 7.02
CA VAL A 105 -5.32 -4.25 7.97
C VAL A 105 -5.31 -5.78 7.95
N ASP A 106 -6.19 -6.41 7.17
CA ASP A 106 -6.21 -7.86 7.00
C ASP A 106 -5.00 -8.33 6.16
N PRO A 107 -4.08 -9.13 6.75
CA PRO A 107 -2.93 -9.65 6.03
C PRO A 107 -3.31 -10.55 4.85
N GLU A 108 -4.49 -11.19 4.86
CA GLU A 108 -4.97 -12.00 3.73
C GLU A 108 -5.40 -11.13 2.55
N GLN A 109 -5.96 -9.93 2.80
CA GLN A 109 -6.32 -9.00 1.74
C GLN A 109 -5.08 -8.31 1.13
N ASN A 110 -4.06 -8.01 1.96
CA ASN A 110 -2.79 -7.40 1.58
C ASN A 110 -2.94 -6.21 0.61
N ARG A 111 -3.88 -5.33 0.91
CA ARG A 111 -4.15 -4.13 0.11
C ARG A 111 -4.72 -3.00 0.96
N LEU A 112 -4.38 -1.77 0.59
CA LEU A 112 -5.06 -0.56 1.02
C LEU A 112 -6.09 -0.18 -0.06
N SER A 113 -7.35 -0.01 0.35
CA SER A 113 -8.41 0.55 -0.49
C SER A 113 -8.48 2.07 -0.34
N ILE A 114 -8.37 2.76 -1.47
CA ILE A 114 -8.45 4.22 -1.58
C ILE A 114 -9.68 4.56 -2.42
N PRO A 115 -10.86 4.74 -1.79
CA PRO A 115 -12.08 5.10 -2.52
C PRO A 115 -11.91 6.40 -3.26
N PHE A 116 -12.51 6.53 -4.45
CA PHE A 116 -12.40 7.76 -5.24
C PHE A 116 -13.00 8.97 -4.51
N GLN A 117 -13.95 8.74 -3.60
CA GLN A 117 -14.56 9.78 -2.79
C GLN A 117 -13.61 10.37 -1.74
N THR A 118 -12.55 9.66 -1.36
CA THR A 118 -11.54 10.16 -0.42
C THR A 118 -10.40 10.90 -1.12
N LEU A 119 -10.34 10.84 -2.46
CA LEU A 119 -9.30 11.50 -3.24
C LEU A 119 -9.47 13.02 -3.18
N LYS A 120 -8.41 13.71 -2.78
CA LYS A 120 -8.30 15.16 -2.88
C LYS A 120 -7.89 15.60 -4.28
N ARG A 121 -7.16 14.74 -5.00
CA ARG A 121 -6.67 14.93 -6.36
C ARG A 121 -6.73 13.63 -7.15
N ASN A 122 -7.01 13.73 -8.45
CA ASN A 122 -7.13 12.57 -9.36
C ASN A 122 -6.20 12.68 -10.59
N ASP A 123 -5.35 13.70 -10.63
CA ASP A 123 -4.42 14.01 -11.72
C ASP A 123 -2.99 13.50 -11.46
N PHE A 124 -2.85 12.51 -10.57
CA PHE A 124 -1.54 12.00 -10.15
C PHE A 124 -0.93 10.97 -11.10
N LEU A 125 -1.72 10.42 -12.03
CA LEU A 125 -1.30 9.41 -13.00
C LEU A 125 -0.86 10.07 -14.31
N THR A 126 0.17 9.51 -14.93
CA THR A 126 0.50 9.81 -16.33
C THR A 126 -0.56 9.21 -17.27
N CYS A 127 -0.58 9.65 -18.53
CA CYS A 127 -1.47 9.08 -19.54
C CYS A 127 -1.31 7.57 -19.68
N ASP A 128 -0.07 7.08 -19.73
CA ASP A 128 0.24 5.65 -19.87
C ASP A 128 -0.25 4.83 -18.67
N GLU A 129 -0.02 5.32 -17.46
CA GLU A 129 -0.50 4.68 -16.23
C GLU A 129 -2.03 4.71 -16.15
N GLY A 130 -2.65 5.81 -16.57
CA GLY A 130 -4.09 5.93 -16.70
C GLY A 130 -4.68 4.90 -17.66
N MET A 131 -4.03 4.68 -18.82
CA MET A 131 -4.41 3.65 -19.78
C MET A 131 -4.26 2.24 -19.19
N ILE A 132 -3.14 1.96 -18.50
CA ILE A 132 -2.91 0.67 -17.84
C ILE A 132 -3.99 0.37 -16.80
N LEU A 133 -4.48 1.38 -16.08
CA LEU A 133 -5.50 1.18 -15.06
C LEU A 133 -6.93 1.23 -15.60
N GLY A 134 -7.16 1.92 -16.72
CA GLY A 134 -8.49 2.18 -17.29
C GLY A 134 -8.93 1.22 -18.39
N ASP A 135 -8.00 0.59 -19.12
CA ASP A 135 -8.31 -0.28 -20.26
C ASP A 135 -8.25 -1.76 -19.84
N GLU A 136 -9.38 -2.46 -19.90
CA GLU A 136 -9.48 -3.88 -19.55
C GLU A 136 -8.61 -4.80 -20.44
N ARG A 137 -8.39 -4.41 -21.70
CA ARG A 137 -7.53 -5.17 -22.62
C ARG A 137 -6.07 -5.10 -22.20
N ILE A 138 -5.66 -3.96 -21.63
CA ILE A 138 -4.29 -3.73 -21.15
C ILE A 138 -4.12 -4.27 -19.73
N ASN A 139 -5.12 -4.06 -18.87
CA ASN A 139 -5.05 -4.41 -17.45
C ASN A 139 -5.24 -5.92 -17.18
N ASN A 140 -5.58 -6.70 -18.22
CA ASN A 140 -5.76 -8.16 -18.17
C ASN A 140 -6.72 -8.57 -17.03
N GLU A 141 -7.96 -8.05 -17.07
CA GLU A 141 -8.98 -8.27 -16.03
C GLU A 141 -8.52 -7.80 -14.63
N GLY A 142 -7.76 -6.69 -14.57
CA GLY A 142 -7.20 -6.14 -13.32
C GLY A 142 -6.00 -6.92 -12.76
N ARG A 143 -5.41 -7.84 -13.53
CA ARG A 143 -4.19 -8.56 -13.12
C ARG A 143 -2.96 -7.66 -13.20
N ILE A 144 -2.92 -6.77 -14.18
CA ILE A 144 -1.85 -5.79 -14.39
C ILE A 144 -2.20 -4.50 -13.65
N GLY A 145 -1.19 -3.87 -13.06
CA GLY A 145 -1.30 -2.59 -12.37
C GLY A 145 -0.05 -1.76 -12.58
N VAL A 146 -0.06 -0.55 -12.04
CA VAL A 146 1.06 0.39 -12.12
C VAL A 146 2.02 0.10 -10.97
N ALA A 147 3.29 -0.10 -11.29
CA ALA A 147 4.33 -0.26 -10.28
C ALA A 147 4.52 1.07 -9.54
N ALA A 148 4.60 1.01 -8.22
CA ALA A 148 4.83 2.15 -7.36
C ALA A 148 5.80 1.80 -6.23
N CYS A 149 6.29 2.82 -5.54
CA CYS A 149 6.99 2.66 -4.27
C CYS A 149 6.23 3.40 -3.18
N LEU A 150 6.20 2.86 -1.96
CA LEU A 150 5.70 3.56 -0.78
C LEU A 150 6.87 3.82 0.16
N VAL A 151 6.91 5.01 0.74
CA VAL A 151 7.87 5.43 1.77
C VAL A 151 7.10 5.80 3.03
N ASP A 152 7.51 5.35 4.20
CA ASP A 152 6.89 5.73 5.48
C ASP A 152 7.70 6.81 6.20
N GLN A 153 7.18 7.24 7.36
CA GLN A 153 7.81 8.23 8.22
C GLN A 153 9.19 7.79 8.78
N ARG A 154 9.52 6.49 8.71
CA ARG A 154 10.79 5.89 9.14
C ARG A 154 11.77 5.73 7.96
N ASN A 155 11.47 6.35 6.81
CA ASN A 155 12.24 6.25 5.56
C ASN A 155 12.40 4.82 5.02
N LYS A 156 11.57 3.87 5.47
CA LYS A 156 11.53 2.54 4.88
C LYS A 156 10.78 2.61 3.56
N GLN A 157 11.17 1.76 2.62
CA GLN A 157 10.60 1.72 1.28
C GLN A 157 10.02 0.35 0.95
N TRP A 158 8.89 0.33 0.27
CA TRP A 158 8.18 -0.88 -0.12
C TRP A 158 7.74 -0.83 -1.56
N LYS A 159 7.90 -1.97 -2.24
CA LYS A 159 7.43 -2.15 -3.62
C LYS A 159 5.92 -2.38 -3.61
N MET A 160 5.21 -1.50 -4.31
CA MET A 160 3.77 -1.53 -4.39
C MET A 160 3.28 -1.70 -5.83
N VAL A 161 2.02 -2.10 -5.95
CA VAL A 161 1.28 -2.14 -7.19
C VAL A 161 -0.05 -1.45 -6.97
N LEU A 162 -0.27 -0.38 -7.73
CA LEU A 162 -1.53 0.33 -7.79
C LEU A 162 -2.44 -0.33 -8.83
N LYS A 163 -3.68 -0.59 -8.45
CA LYS A 163 -4.73 -1.09 -9.35
C LYS A 163 -5.96 -0.22 -9.26
N LYS A 164 -6.72 -0.13 -10.34
CA LYS A 164 -8.07 0.44 -10.30
C LYS A 164 -9.07 -0.69 -10.16
N TRP A 165 -10.01 -0.51 -9.26
CA TRP A 165 -11.10 -1.45 -9.03
C TRP A 165 -12.42 -0.74 -9.20
N VAL A 166 -13.30 -1.34 -10.02
CA VAL A 166 -14.62 -0.81 -10.34
C VAL A 166 -15.64 -1.89 -10.00
N ARG A 167 -16.67 -1.52 -9.24
CA ARG A 167 -17.81 -2.39 -8.91
C ARG A 167 -19.09 -1.61 -9.14
N VAL A 168 -20.09 -2.25 -9.71
CA VAL A 168 -21.48 -1.75 -9.71
C VAL A 168 -22.15 -2.29 -8.45
N SER A 169 -22.72 -1.42 -7.63
CA SER A 169 -23.52 -1.82 -6.47
C SER A 169 -24.87 -2.38 -6.92
N ASP A 170 -25.59 -3.04 -6.01
CA ASP A 170 -26.93 -3.57 -6.27
C ASP A 170 -27.93 -2.46 -6.64
N SER A 171 -27.69 -1.22 -6.20
CA SER A 171 -28.44 -0.03 -6.59
C SER A 171 -28.04 0.57 -7.96
N GLY A 172 -27.15 -0.08 -8.71
CA GLY A 172 -26.65 0.40 -10.00
C GLY A 172 -25.58 1.48 -9.91
N LYS A 173 -25.14 1.87 -8.71
CA LYS A 173 -24.10 2.89 -8.53
C LYS A 173 -22.72 2.31 -8.82
N VAL A 174 -21.96 2.98 -9.68
CA VAL A 174 -20.56 2.62 -9.94
C VAL A 174 -19.69 3.14 -8.78
N LEU A 175 -19.07 2.21 -8.07
CA LEU A 175 -18.06 2.46 -7.05
C LEU A 175 -16.68 2.22 -7.64
N GLN A 176 -15.77 3.18 -7.45
CA GLN A 176 -14.41 3.13 -7.93
C GLN A 176 -13.46 3.35 -6.76
N SER A 177 -12.42 2.52 -6.69
CA SER A 177 -11.34 2.64 -5.73
C SER A 177 -10.01 2.36 -6.41
N PHE A 178 -8.95 3.00 -5.93
CA PHE A 178 -7.62 2.47 -6.15
C PHE A 178 -7.30 1.44 -5.06
N LEU A 179 -6.60 0.37 -5.45
CA LEU A 179 -6.08 -0.64 -4.53
C LEU A 179 -4.56 -0.56 -4.58
N LEU A 180 -3.93 -0.22 -3.45
CA LEU A 180 -2.48 -0.28 -3.30
C LEU A 180 -2.12 -1.60 -2.64
N SER A 181 -1.43 -2.47 -3.36
CA SER A 181 -1.12 -3.84 -2.96
C SER A 181 0.36 -4.16 -3.16
N GLY A 182 0.77 -5.39 -2.88
CA GLY A 182 2.17 -5.83 -3.01
C GLY A 182 2.73 -6.16 -1.64
N ALA A 183 3.39 -5.19 -1.00
CA ALA A 183 3.96 -5.32 0.34
C ALA A 183 3.14 -4.54 1.40
N TRP A 184 1.84 -4.33 1.19
CA TRP A 184 1.01 -3.53 2.10
C TRP A 184 0.88 -4.15 3.50
N SER A 185 0.68 -5.46 3.59
CA SER A 185 0.66 -6.19 4.87
C SER A 185 1.99 -6.04 5.63
N ASP A 186 3.13 -6.03 4.94
CA ASP A 186 4.44 -5.77 5.54
C ASP A 186 4.54 -4.32 6.08
N VAL A 187 3.90 -3.35 5.41
CA VAL A 187 3.79 -1.96 5.89
C VAL A 187 2.95 -1.88 7.16
N VAL A 188 1.80 -2.55 7.18
CA VAL A 188 0.89 -2.62 8.34
C VAL A 188 1.62 -3.21 9.54
N GLU A 189 2.30 -4.34 9.35
CA GLU A 189 3.08 -5.00 10.41
C GLU A 189 4.24 -4.11 10.89
N ALA A 190 5.04 -3.55 9.98
CA ALA A 190 6.21 -2.76 10.33
C ALA A 190 5.88 -1.46 11.08
N ASN A 191 4.69 -0.90 10.84
CA ASN A 191 4.21 0.33 11.46
C ASN A 191 3.17 0.11 12.57
N GLU A 192 2.85 -1.15 12.89
CA GLU A 192 1.86 -1.54 13.90
C GLU A 192 0.48 -0.89 13.68
N LEU A 193 0.10 -0.71 12.41
CA LEU A 193 -1.16 -0.07 12.01
C LEU A 193 -2.36 -0.97 12.36
N ARG A 194 -3.47 -0.35 12.74
CA ARG A 194 -4.69 -1.02 13.17
C ARG A 194 -5.93 -0.40 12.54
N ASP A 195 -7.02 -1.15 12.58
CA ASP A 195 -8.36 -0.66 12.26
C ASP A 195 -8.65 0.62 13.05
N GLY A 196 -9.15 1.63 12.34
CA GLY A 196 -9.44 2.96 12.87
C GLY A 196 -8.25 3.93 12.97
N ASP A 197 -7.01 3.49 12.72
CA ASP A 197 -5.88 4.43 12.64
C ASP A 197 -6.04 5.34 11.42
N ASN A 198 -5.88 6.65 11.60
CA ASN A 198 -5.96 7.61 10.52
C ASN A 198 -4.63 7.70 9.78
N ILE A 199 -4.71 7.66 8.45
CA ILE A 199 -3.55 7.85 7.58
C ILE A 199 -3.79 9.00 6.61
N SER A 200 -2.70 9.65 6.20
CA SER A 200 -2.65 10.48 5.00
C SER A 200 -1.68 9.85 4.00
N LEU A 201 -2.14 9.74 2.76
CA LEU A 201 -1.36 9.23 1.65
C LEU A 201 -1.01 10.38 0.73
N TRP A 202 0.28 10.59 0.52
CA TRP A 202 0.83 11.64 -0.34
C TRP A 202 1.37 11.00 -1.61
N SER A 203 1.25 11.69 -2.75
CA SER A 203 1.76 11.24 -4.03
C SER A 203 2.86 12.18 -4.52
N PHE A 204 3.91 11.60 -5.13
CA PHE A 204 4.97 12.35 -5.78
C PHE A 204 5.65 11.51 -6.87
N ARG A 205 6.51 12.16 -7.65
CA ARG A 205 7.30 11.53 -8.71
C ARG A 205 8.78 11.61 -8.39
N LEU A 206 9.47 10.49 -8.60
CA LEU A 206 10.91 10.42 -8.54
C LEU A 206 11.41 9.71 -9.79
N ASN A 207 12.18 10.40 -10.63
CA ASN A 207 12.70 9.88 -11.89
C ASN A 207 11.62 9.24 -12.79
N GLY A 208 10.42 9.84 -12.83
CA GLY A 208 9.27 9.35 -13.61
C GLY A 208 8.45 8.24 -12.94
N PHE A 209 8.94 7.64 -11.86
CA PHE A 209 8.23 6.58 -11.14
C PHE A 209 7.22 7.16 -10.15
N LEU A 210 6.10 6.45 -9.98
CA LEU A 210 5.06 6.78 -9.00
C LEU A 210 5.52 6.40 -7.60
N PHE A 211 5.53 7.37 -6.69
CA PHE A 211 5.83 7.16 -5.29
C PHE A 211 4.67 7.65 -4.42
N PHE A 212 4.51 6.97 -3.28
CA PHE A 212 3.62 7.36 -2.21
C PHE A 212 4.40 7.60 -0.93
N ALA A 213 3.99 8.60 -0.16
CA ALA A 213 4.45 8.81 1.22
C ALA A 213 3.28 8.52 2.17
N LEU A 214 3.48 7.61 3.12
CA LEU A 214 2.49 7.23 4.12
C LEU A 214 2.79 7.95 5.43
N ASP A 215 1.84 8.77 5.86
CA ASP A 215 1.89 9.50 7.11
C ASP A 215 0.76 9.02 8.03
N PHE A 216 1.11 8.57 9.23
CA PHE A 216 0.16 8.04 10.22
C PHE A 216 0.35 8.67 11.62
N ALA A 217 1.35 9.54 11.78
CA ALA A 217 1.63 10.24 13.03
C ALA A 217 1.72 11.77 12.87
N GLY A 218 1.62 12.31 11.65
CA GLY A 218 1.88 13.72 11.38
C GLY A 218 3.26 14.17 11.88
N ASP A 219 3.33 15.39 12.39
CA ASP A 219 4.55 15.97 13.00
C ASP A 219 4.72 15.59 14.48
N SER A 220 3.83 14.76 15.04
CA SER A 220 3.88 14.42 16.47
C SER A 220 5.05 13.52 16.86
N VAL A 221 5.68 12.86 15.87
CA VAL A 221 6.81 11.96 16.08
C VAL A 221 7.85 12.15 14.99
N ASP A 222 9.07 12.49 15.39
CA ASP A 222 10.24 12.44 14.52
C ASP A 222 10.92 11.07 14.69
N PHE A 223 10.75 10.17 13.72
CA PHE A 223 11.33 8.82 13.77
C PHE A 223 12.82 8.78 13.39
N LEU A 224 13.45 9.94 13.19
CA LEU A 224 14.87 10.07 12.84
C LEU A 224 15.76 10.46 14.03
N GLU A 225 15.22 10.51 15.26
CA GLU A 225 15.99 10.61 16.51
C GLU A 225 16.36 9.23 17.10
#